data_AF-W2D1H7-F1
#
_entry.id   AF-W2D1H7-F1
#
_cell.length_a   1.000
_cell.length_b   1.000
_cell.length_c   1.000
_cell.angle_alpha   90.00
_cell.angle_beta   90.00
_cell.angle_gamma   90.00
#
_symmetry.space_group_name_H-M   'P 1'
#
loop_
_entity.id
_entity.type
_entity.pdbx_description
1 polymer ?
#
loop_
_entity_poly.entity_id
_entity_poly.type
_entity_poly.pdbx_seq_one_letter_code
_entity_poly.pdbx_strand_id
1 'polypeptide(L)'
;PVHFAEVDRRNPRRVIHAVEICRTAGRPYSDFRTRTVKVRPFRILKIGLVRPREELFRRIDARVDQMMADGLLREARALYPQRHLNALNTVGYKELFQHFDGQLSLDEAVA
;
A
#
# COMPACT_ATOMS: atom_id res chain seq x y z
N PRO A 1 19.71 20.88 1.62
CA PRO A 1 19.33 20.43 0.25
C PRO A 1 17.83 20.58 -0.01
N VAL A 2 17.44 21.10 -1.18
CA VAL A 2 16.05 21.46 -1.55
C VAL A 2 15.06 20.33 -1.28
N HIS A 3 15.38 19.09 -1.69
CA HIS A 3 14.48 17.95 -1.49
C HIS A 3 14.22 17.61 -0.01
N PHE A 4 15.20 17.82 0.89
CA PHE A 4 15.07 17.52 2.32
C PHE A 4 14.07 18.44 3.05
N ALA A 5 13.79 19.62 2.49
CA ALA A 5 12.77 20.54 3.00
C ALA A 5 11.35 20.15 2.55
N GLU A 6 11.21 19.43 1.43
CA GLU A 6 9.92 19.06 0.84
C GLU A 6 9.49 17.63 1.17
N VAL A 7 10.44 16.73 1.39
CA VAL A 7 10.16 15.33 1.65
C VAL A 7 9.64 15.12 3.07
N ASP A 8 8.66 14.24 3.22
CA ASP A 8 8.28 13.74 4.53
C ASP A 8 9.46 12.96 5.15
N ARG A 9 10.09 13.57 6.15
CA ARG A 9 11.26 13.04 6.85
C ARG A 9 10.95 11.79 7.67
N ARG A 10 9.68 11.56 8.01
CA ARG A 10 9.23 10.35 8.70
C ARG A 10 9.04 9.17 7.75
N ASN A 11 9.22 9.38 6.45
CA ASN A 11 9.16 8.33 5.44
C ASN A 11 10.59 7.89 5.02
N PRO A 12 11.19 6.90 5.69
CA PRO A 12 12.57 6.49 5.42
C PRO A 12 12.75 5.98 3.99
N ARG A 13 11.74 5.34 3.40
CA ARG A 13 11.78 4.89 2.00
C ARG A 13 12.03 6.05 1.03
N ARG A 14 11.33 7.18 1.22
CA ARG A 14 11.51 8.36 0.36
C ARG A 14 12.88 9.02 0.55
N VAL A 15 13.37 9.09 1.79
CA VAL A 15 14.68 9.68 2.10
C VAL A 15 15.82 8.84 1.54
N ILE A 16 15.79 7.52 1.77
CA ILE A 16 16.80 6.58 1.25
C ILE A 16 16.84 6.65 -0.27
N HIS A 17 15.69 6.64 -0.95
CA HIS A 17 15.65 6.72 -2.40
C HIS A 17 16.22 8.04 -2.94
N ALA A 18 15.96 9.17 -2.26
CA ALA A 18 16.56 10.44 -2.66
C ALA A 18 18.10 10.42 -2.54
N VAL A 19 18.64 9.82 -1.48
CA VAL A 19 20.09 9.67 -1.29
C VAL A 19 20.67 8.70 -2.33
N GLU A 20 19.98 7.60 -2.61
CA GLU A 20 20.34 6.64 -3.65
C GLU A 20 20.50 7.34 -5.01
N ILE A 21 19.50 8.11 -5.45
CA ILE A 21 19.59 8.86 -6.72
C ILE A 21 20.74 9.87 -6.70
N CYS A 22 20.92 10.61 -5.61
CA CYS A 22 22.04 11.55 -5.47
C CYS A 22 23.40 10.85 -5.65
N ARG A 23 23.56 9.65 -5.07
CA ARG A 23 24.81 8.88 -5.16
C ARG A 23 25.00 8.25 -6.54
N THR A 24 23.95 7.70 -7.13
CA THR A 24 24.04 6.99 -8.41
C THR A 24 24.18 7.96 -9.60
N ALA A 25 23.47 9.08 -9.59
CA ALA A 25 23.44 10.02 -10.71
C ALA A 25 24.43 11.20 -10.55
N GLY A 26 25.08 11.33 -9.39
CA GLY A 26 26.02 12.42 -9.09
C GLY A 26 25.38 13.82 -9.04
N ARG A 27 24.05 13.90 -9.09
CA ARG A 27 23.26 15.15 -9.12
C ARG A 27 22.17 15.12 -8.05
N PRO A 28 21.77 16.27 -7.48
CA PRO A 28 20.71 16.32 -6.49
C PRO A 28 19.40 15.72 -7.01
N TYR A 29 18.72 14.91 -6.19
CA TYR A 29 17.40 14.35 -6.53
C TYR A 29 16.36 15.41 -6.91
N SER A 30 16.48 16.63 -6.38
CA SER A 30 15.64 17.78 -6.76
C SER A 30 15.72 18.13 -8.24
N ASP A 31 16.86 17.92 -8.89
CA ASP A 31 17.05 18.23 -10.32
C ASP A 31 16.19 17.33 -11.21
N PHE A 32 15.92 16.10 -10.75
CA PHE A 32 15.10 15.13 -11.48
C PHE A 32 13.59 15.37 -11.28
N ARG A 33 13.20 16.17 -10.28
CA ARG A 33 11.80 16.57 -10.08
C ARG A 33 11.47 17.78 -10.94
N THR A 34 11.22 17.53 -12.22
CA THR A 34 10.91 18.59 -13.18
C THR A 34 9.51 19.21 -13.01
N ARG A 35 8.66 18.64 -12.13
CA ARG A 35 7.22 18.99 -11.93
C ARG A 35 6.44 19.12 -13.25
N THR A 36 6.96 18.59 -14.35
CA THR A 36 6.37 18.74 -15.67
C THR A 36 5.12 17.87 -15.73
N VAL A 37 3.99 18.50 -16.01
CA VAL A 37 2.75 17.76 -16.29
C VAL A 37 2.96 17.00 -17.59
N LYS A 38 3.01 15.66 -17.50
CA LYS A 38 3.13 14.81 -18.68
C LYS A 38 1.83 14.91 -19.50
N VAL A 39 1.90 15.59 -20.65
CA VAL A 39 0.81 15.61 -21.63
C VAL A 39 0.72 14.22 -22.25
N ARG A 40 -0.47 13.63 -22.22
CA ARG A 40 -0.75 12.35 -22.86
C ARG A 40 -1.42 12.62 -24.22
N PRO A 41 -1.17 11.79 -25.26
CA PRO A 41 -1.78 11.97 -26.59
C PRO A 41 -3.25 11.52 -26.61
N PHE A 42 -4.00 11.82 -25.55
CA PHE A 42 -5.40 11.49 -25.40
C PHE A 42 -6.05 12.40 -24.35
N ARG A 43 -7.36 12.60 -24.48
CA ARG A 43 -8.16 13.33 -23.50
C ARG A 43 -8.39 12.47 -22.27
N ILE A 44 -7.89 12.92 -21.12
CA ILE A 44 -8.08 12.25 -19.83
C ILE A 44 -9.42 12.68 -19.25
N LEU A 45 -10.37 11.75 -19.14
CA LEU A 45 -11.60 11.91 -18.36
C LEU A 45 -11.41 11.22 -17.00
N LYS A 46 -11.41 11.99 -15.90
CA LYS A 46 -11.30 11.44 -14.54
C LYS A 46 -12.69 11.35 -13.94
N ILE A 47 -13.13 10.12 -13.64
CA ILE A 47 -14.40 9.86 -12.95
C ILE A 47 -14.07 9.25 -11.59
N GLY A 48 -14.56 9.87 -10.52
CA GLY A 48 -14.47 9.34 -9.17
C GLY A 48 -15.85 8.95 -8.66
N LEU A 49 -15.99 7.72 -8.16
CA LEU A 49 -17.22 7.29 -7.49
C LEU A 49 -17.10 7.59 -6.01
N VAL A 50 -18.06 8.33 -5.47
CA VAL A 50 -18.11 8.70 -4.06
C VAL A 50 -19.35 8.07 -3.43
N ARG A 51 -19.22 7.61 -2.20
CA ARG A 51 -20.32 7.10 -1.37
C ARG A 51 -20.22 7.69 0.04
N PRO A 52 -21.34 7.74 0.78
CA PRO A 52 -21.31 8.04 2.21
C PRO A 52 -20.38 7.06 2.94
N ARG A 53 -19.62 7.57 3.92
CA ARG A 53 -18.61 6.79 4.66
C ARG A 53 -19.20 5.57 5.33
N GLU A 54 -20.38 5.70 5.94
CA GLU A 54 -21.09 4.62 6.62
C GLU A 54 -21.56 3.52 5.66
N GLU A 55 -21.97 3.86 4.44
CA GLU A 55 -22.31 2.88 3.42
C GLU A 55 -21.06 2.15 2.92
N LEU A 56 -19.97 2.90 2.72
CA LEU A 56 -18.71 2.33 2.27
C LEU A 56 -18.18 1.29 3.27
N PHE A 57 -18.17 1.60 4.57
CA PHE A 57 -17.68 0.67 5.60
C PHE A 57 -18.55 -0.58 5.70
N ARG A 58 -19.89 -0.44 5.78
CA ARG A 58 -20.77 -1.63 5.79
C ARG A 58 -20.53 -2.57 4.61
N ARG A 59 -20.20 -2.03 3.43
CA ARG A 59 -19.89 -2.85 2.25
C ARG A 59 -18.50 -3.46 2.28
N ILE A 60 -17.52 -2.81 2.91
CA ILE A 60 -16.20 -3.36 3.11
C ILE A 60 -16.30 -4.55 4.08
N ASP A 61 -16.99 -4.37 5.21
CA ASP A 61 -17.16 -5.39 6.24
C ASP A 61 -17.86 -6.62 5.66
N ALA A 62 -19.02 -6.43 5.01
CA ALA A 62 -19.75 -7.51 4.36
C ALA A 62 -18.93 -8.23 3.27
N ARG A 63 -18.01 -7.53 2.60
CA ARG A 63 -17.11 -8.15 1.61
C ARG A 63 -16.04 -9.00 2.29
N VAL A 64 -15.50 -8.55 3.43
CA VAL A 64 -14.51 -9.33 4.20
C VAL A 64 -15.15 -10.64 4.68
N ASP A 65 -16.37 -10.57 5.23
CA ASP A 65 -17.12 -11.76 5.63
C ASP A 65 -17.28 -12.75 4.47
N GLN A 66 -17.65 -12.24 3.29
CA GLN A 66 -17.78 -13.06 2.08
C GLN A 66 -16.44 -13.67 1.66
N MET A 67 -15.34 -12.91 1.68
CA MET A 67 -14.00 -13.43 1.34
C MET A 67 -13.58 -14.56 2.31
N MET A 68 -13.90 -14.42 3.59
CA MET A 68 -13.65 -15.46 4.59
C MET A 68 -14.46 -16.72 4.29
N ALA A 69 -15.74 -16.57 3.96
CA ALA A 69 -16.60 -17.68 3.54
C ALA A 69 -16.10 -18.36 2.25
N ASP A 70 -15.58 -17.58 1.30
CA ASP A 70 -15.02 -18.06 0.03
C ASP A 70 -13.65 -18.75 0.21
N GLY A 71 -13.03 -18.65 1.40
CA GLY A 71 -11.85 -19.41 1.77
C GLY A 71 -10.54 -18.61 1.84
N LEU A 72 -10.61 -17.29 2.03
CA LEU A 72 -9.44 -16.44 2.24
C LEU A 72 -8.47 -16.99 3.30
N LEU A 73 -9.00 -17.53 4.41
CA LEU A 73 -8.18 -18.11 5.48
C LEU A 73 -7.31 -19.28 4.99
N ARG A 74 -7.86 -20.16 4.13
CA ARG A 74 -7.10 -21.27 3.53
C ARG A 74 -6.05 -20.76 2.57
N GLU A 75 -6.42 -19.80 1.72
CA GLU A 75 -5.49 -19.19 0.77
C GLU A 75 -4.30 -18.52 1.49
N ALA A 76 -4.59 -17.70 2.50
CA ALA A 76 -3.57 -17.06 3.32
C ALA A 76 -2.66 -18.09 3.98
N ARG A 77 -3.21 -19.19 4.50
CA ARG A 77 -2.40 -20.27 5.10
C ARG A 77 -1.48 -20.94 4.09
N ALA A 78 -1.92 -21.13 2.85
CA ALA A 78 -1.07 -21.69 1.79
C ALA A 78 0.07 -20.72 1.39
N LEU A 79 -0.18 -19.42 1.43
CA LEU A 79 0.79 -18.38 1.07
C LEU A 79 1.70 -17.94 2.22
N TYR A 80 1.39 -18.32 3.46
CA TYR A 80 2.13 -17.93 4.66
C TYR A 80 3.65 -18.23 4.60
N PRO A 81 4.15 -19.33 4.01
CA PRO A 81 5.60 -19.52 3.82
C PRO A 81 6.27 -18.40 3.01
N GLN A 82 5.52 -17.75 2.11
CA GLN A 82 5.98 -16.69 1.23
C GLN A 82 5.72 -15.27 1.81
N ARG A 83 5.23 -15.15 3.05
CA ARG A 83 4.79 -13.86 3.66
C ARG A 83 5.81 -12.72 3.64
N HIS A 84 7.09 -13.01 3.45
CA HIS A 84 8.16 -12.02 3.33
C HIS A 84 8.16 -11.28 1.98
N LEU A 85 7.43 -11.79 0.97
CA LEU A 85 7.32 -11.16 -0.34
C LEU A 85 6.47 -9.90 -0.28
N ASN A 86 6.94 -8.81 -0.90
CA ASN A 86 6.22 -7.54 -0.92
C ASN A 86 4.82 -7.63 -1.57
N ALA A 87 4.61 -8.59 -2.48
CA ALA A 87 3.29 -8.84 -3.08
C ALA A 87 2.23 -9.27 -2.06
N LEU A 88 2.65 -9.89 -0.94
CA LEU A 88 1.76 -10.35 0.13
C LEU A 88 1.69 -9.35 1.30
N ASN A 89 2.35 -8.20 1.19
CA ASN A 89 2.22 -7.10 2.14
C ASN A 89 1.02 -6.21 1.79
N THR A 90 -0.17 -6.81 1.82
CA THR A 90 -1.45 -6.16 1.51
C THR A 90 -2.45 -6.36 2.64
N VAL A 91 -3.47 -5.49 2.69
CA VAL A 91 -4.56 -5.57 3.68
C VAL A 91 -5.34 -6.88 3.47
N GLY A 92 -5.59 -7.60 4.56
CA GLY A 92 -6.17 -8.94 4.61
C GLY A 92 -5.10 -9.98 4.92
N TYR A 93 -4.07 -10.12 4.07
CA TYR A 93 -3.02 -11.12 4.30
C TYR A 93 -2.13 -10.80 5.49
N LYS A 94 -1.77 -9.52 5.67
CA LYS A 94 -0.87 -9.12 6.75
C LYS A 94 -1.47 -9.45 8.11
N GLU A 95 -2.73 -9.13 8.30
CA GLU A 95 -3.50 -9.37 9.52
C GLU A 95 -3.65 -10.88 9.77
N LEU A 96 -3.98 -11.66 8.73
CA LEU A 96 -4.06 -13.12 8.83
C LEU A 96 -2.70 -13.78 9.12
N PHE A 97 -1.60 -13.24 8.58
CA PHE A 97 -0.26 -13.72 8.91
C PHE A 97 0.11 -13.42 10.37
N GLN A 98 -0.29 -12.26 10.90
CA GLN A 98 -0.13 -11.93 12.32
C GLN A 98 -0.94 -12.87 13.21
N HIS A 99 -2.16 -13.24 12.79
CA HIS A 99 -2.92 -14.28 13.45
C HIS A 99 -2.18 -15.63 13.45
N PHE A 100 -1.59 -16.03 12.33
CA PHE A 100 -0.79 -17.27 12.24
C PHE A 100 0.51 -17.21 13.05
N ASP A 101 1.07 -16.01 13.23
CA ASP A 101 2.20 -15.75 14.13
C ASP A 101 1.80 -15.74 15.62
N GLY A 102 0.49 -15.88 15.93
CA GLY A 102 -0.04 -15.85 17.30
C GLY A 102 -0.09 -14.45 17.92
N GLN A 103 0.03 -13.39 17.11
CA GLN A 103 0.03 -12.00 17.57
C GLN A 103 -1.38 -11.41 17.70
N LEU A 104 -2.34 -11.94 16.94
CA LEU A 104 -3.74 -11.52 16.93
C LEU A 104 -4.66 -12.75 17.00
N SER A 105 -5.82 -12.59 17.63
CA SER A 105 -6.91 -13.54 17.44
C SER A 105 -7.43 -13.48 15.99
N LEU A 106 -8.19 -14.50 15.58
CA LEU A 106 -8.78 -14.50 14.24
C LEU A 106 -9.76 -13.34 14.07
N ASP A 107 -10.56 -13.06 15.11
CA ASP A 107 -11.55 -11.99 15.09
C ASP A 107 -10.87 -10.62 14.94
N GLU A 108 -9.78 -10.37 15.67
CA GLU A 108 -8.98 -9.14 15.51
C GLU A 108 -8.33 -9.00 14.14
N ALA A 109 -8.01 -10.11 13.47
CA ALA A 109 -7.43 -10.10 12.14
C ALA A 109 -8.47 -9.88 11.01
N VAL A 110 -9.75 -10.07 11.31
CA VAL A 110 -10.87 -9.96 10.34
C VAL A 110 -11.71 -8.70 10.56
N ALA A 111 -11.59 -8.05 11.72
CA ALA A 111 -12.31 -6.85 12.13
C ALA A 111 -11.96 -5.56 11.34
#